data_AF-A0A9E5NZ61-F1
#
_entry.id   AF-A0A9E5NZ61-F1
#
_cell.length_a   1.000
_cell.length_b   1.000
_cell.length_c   1.000
_cell.angle_alpha   90.00
_cell.angle_beta   90.00
_cell.angle_gamma   90.00
#
_symmetry.space_group_name_H-M   'P 1'
#
loop_
_entity.id
_entity.type
_entity.pdbx_description
1 polymer ?
#
loop_
_entity_poly.entity_id
_entity_poly.type
_entity_poly.pdbx_seq_one_letter_code
_entity_poly.pdbx_strand_id
1 'polypeptide(L)'
;MEGIGKREYRNLISAKDLVTFRVTVQETDLFVMAERTLERETRDAVVRHRHSIEAYIASHPQFRESLVPLEDDPTAPKIVREMLQSSRKCGVGPMASVAGALSQFVGEALLNYSKEVIIENGGDIYLNSSKKRRVAIFAG
;
A
#
# COMPACT_ATOMS: atom_id res chain seq x y z
N MET A 1 3.81 31.71 2.33
CA MET A 1 4.16 30.47 1.60
C MET A 1 2.88 29.68 1.49
N GLU A 2 2.34 29.55 0.27
CA GLU A 2 1.15 28.72 0.05
C GLU A 2 1.57 27.26 0.22
N GLY A 3 0.89 26.55 1.11
CA GLY A 3 1.16 25.13 1.35
C GLY A 3 0.85 24.34 0.08
N ILE A 4 1.74 23.41 -0.25
CA ILE A 4 1.50 22.42 -1.31
C ILE A 4 0.19 21.71 -0.98
N GLY A 5 -0.82 21.84 -1.84
CA GLY A 5 -2.12 21.19 -1.66
C GLY A 5 -1.97 19.68 -1.48
N LYS A 6 -2.96 19.00 -0.89
CA LYS A 6 -2.92 17.60 -0.39
C LYS A 6 -2.42 16.51 -1.38
N ARG A 7 -2.12 16.85 -2.64
CA ARG A 7 -1.61 15.96 -3.71
C ARG A 7 -0.64 16.63 -4.68
N GLU A 8 -0.34 17.93 -4.53
CA GLU A 8 0.54 18.66 -5.45
C GLU A 8 2.00 18.19 -5.37
N TYR A 9 2.38 17.54 -4.26
CA TYR A 9 3.70 16.93 -4.10
C TYR A 9 3.97 15.83 -5.15
N ARG A 10 2.92 15.17 -5.69
CA ARG A 10 3.09 14.15 -6.75
C ARG A 10 3.67 14.76 -8.03
N ASN A 11 3.50 16.06 -8.25
CA ASN A 11 4.12 16.79 -9.36
C ASN A 11 5.64 16.93 -9.21
N LEU A 12 6.17 16.75 -7.98
CA LEU A 12 7.61 16.78 -7.70
C LEU A 12 8.28 15.42 -7.87
N ILE A 13 7.49 14.35 -8.07
CA ILE A 13 8.01 13.00 -8.24
C ILE A 13 8.58 12.88 -9.65
N SER A 14 9.87 12.60 -9.74
CA SER A 14 10.58 12.36 -10.99
C SER A 14 11.32 11.03 -10.93
N ALA A 15 10.77 10.02 -11.60
CA ALA A 15 11.46 8.78 -11.94
C ALA A 15 11.56 8.71 -13.46
N LYS A 16 12.55 9.41 -14.05
CA LYS A 16 12.69 9.56 -15.51
C LYS A 16 12.79 8.23 -16.28
N ASP A 17 13.16 7.16 -15.60
CA ASP A 17 13.31 5.81 -16.14
C ASP A 17 12.07 4.90 -15.92
N LEU A 18 11.01 5.40 -15.30
CA LEU A 18 9.78 4.63 -15.02
C LEU A 18 8.54 5.35 -15.57
N VAL A 19 7.58 4.54 -16.00
CA VAL A 19 6.23 5.00 -16.34
C VAL A 19 5.45 5.19 -15.05
N THR A 20 4.78 6.34 -14.94
CA THR A 20 4.00 6.71 -13.77
C THR A 20 2.52 6.72 -14.11
N PHE A 21 1.69 6.11 -13.27
CA PHE A 21 0.23 6.06 -13.44
C PHE A 21 -0.48 5.97 -12.09
N ARG A 22 -1.81 6.15 -12.09
CA ARG A 22 -2.63 6.18 -10.88
C ARG A 22 -3.74 5.15 -10.96
N VAL A 23 -3.97 4.42 -9.86
CA VAL A 23 -5.09 3.48 -9.75
C VAL A 23 -5.87 3.78 -8.48
N THR A 24 -7.16 4.06 -8.64
CA THR A 24 -8.11 4.24 -7.54
C THR A 24 -9.13 3.12 -7.52
N VAL A 25 -9.34 2.54 -6.34
CA VAL A 25 -10.38 1.55 -6.02
C VAL A 25 -10.94 1.89 -4.63
N GLN A 26 -12.19 2.37 -4.58
CA GLN A 26 -12.81 2.90 -3.36
C GLN A 26 -11.89 3.95 -2.70
N GLU A 27 -11.51 3.77 -1.43
CA GLU A 27 -10.63 4.68 -0.69
C GLU A 27 -9.14 4.49 -1.01
N THR A 28 -8.77 3.40 -1.69
CA THR A 28 -7.37 3.12 -2.05
C THR A 28 -6.99 3.92 -3.29
N ASP A 29 -5.97 4.77 -3.17
CA ASP A 29 -5.52 5.70 -4.21
C ASP A 29 -4.01 5.57 -4.41
N LEU A 30 -3.62 4.64 -5.28
CA LEU A 30 -2.22 4.32 -5.53
C LEU A 30 -1.63 5.21 -6.62
N PHE A 31 -0.45 5.76 -6.32
CA PHE A 31 0.45 6.33 -7.31
C PHE A 31 1.58 5.33 -7.57
N VAL A 32 1.67 4.86 -8.81
CA VAL A 32 2.51 3.72 -9.17
C VAL A 32 3.56 4.15 -10.18
N MET A 33 4.80 3.73 -9.95
CA MET A 33 5.90 3.84 -10.90
C MET A 33 6.43 2.45 -11.22
N ALA A 34 6.48 2.09 -12.52
CA ALA A 34 6.96 0.81 -12.99
C ALA A 34 7.64 0.92 -14.37
N GLU A 35 8.29 -0.14 -14.86
CA GLU A 35 8.97 -0.12 -16.18
C GLU A 35 7.99 0.07 -17.36
N ARG A 36 6.69 -0.21 -17.14
CA ARG A 36 5.61 -0.04 -18.12
C ARG A 36 4.28 0.21 -17.42
N THR A 37 3.25 0.63 -18.15
CA THR A 37 1.88 0.75 -17.62
C THR A 37 1.36 -0.62 -17.20
N LEU A 38 0.88 -0.72 -15.96
CA LEU A 38 0.31 -1.94 -15.35
C LEU A 38 -1.00 -1.64 -14.61
N GLU A 39 -1.83 -0.75 -15.15
CA GLU A 39 -3.05 -0.27 -14.49
C GLU A 39 -4.04 -1.41 -14.19
N ARG A 40 -4.19 -2.36 -15.12
CA ARG A 40 -5.10 -3.50 -14.96
C ARG A 40 -4.59 -4.43 -13.86
N GLU A 41 -3.33 -4.83 -13.93
CA GLU A 41 -2.69 -5.71 -12.96
C GLU A 41 -2.71 -5.10 -11.56
N THR A 42 -2.47 -3.78 -11.48
CA THR A 42 -2.56 -3.01 -10.24
C THR A 42 -3.98 -3.02 -9.70
N ARG A 43 -5.00 -2.72 -10.53
CA ARG A 43 -6.41 -2.73 -10.13
C ARG A 43 -6.84 -4.12 -9.63
N ASP A 44 -6.50 -5.16 -10.36
CA ASP A 44 -6.84 -6.54 -10.01
C ASP A 44 -6.19 -6.96 -8.69
N ALA A 45 -4.94 -6.55 -8.44
CA ALA A 45 -4.25 -6.78 -7.17
C ALA A 45 -4.91 -6.02 -6.00
N VAL A 46 -5.24 -4.74 -6.18
CA VAL A 46 -5.93 -3.95 -5.16
C VAL A 46 -7.27 -4.58 -4.80
N VAL A 47 -8.09 -4.94 -5.79
CA VAL A 47 -9.40 -5.58 -5.56
C VAL A 47 -9.23 -6.89 -4.79
N ARG A 48 -8.28 -7.74 -5.18
CA ARG A 48 -8.02 -9.04 -4.52
C ARG A 48 -7.65 -8.87 -3.05
N HIS A 49 -6.73 -7.97 -2.75
CA HIS A 49 -6.23 -7.78 -1.39
C HIS A 49 -7.24 -7.06 -0.50
N ARG A 50 -7.97 -6.07 -1.04
CA ARG A 50 -9.10 -5.44 -0.34
C ARG A 50 -10.19 -6.45 0.00
N HIS A 51 -10.61 -7.27 -0.97
CA HIS A 51 -11.60 -8.33 -0.73
C HIS A 51 -11.15 -9.28 0.39
N SER A 52 -9.86 -9.64 0.44
CA SER A 52 -9.33 -10.49 1.51
C SER A 52 -9.46 -9.85 2.90
N ILE A 53 -9.22 -8.54 3.00
CA ILE A 53 -9.36 -7.77 4.25
C ILE A 53 -10.85 -7.62 4.61
N GLU A 54 -11.68 -7.20 3.65
CA GLU A 54 -13.12 -6.97 3.84
C GLU A 54 -13.85 -8.26 4.24
N ALA A 55 -13.53 -9.40 3.60
CA ALA A 55 -14.07 -10.70 3.96
C ALA A 55 -13.65 -11.16 5.36
N TYR A 56 -12.42 -10.86 5.78
CA TYR A 56 -11.96 -11.16 7.13
C TYR A 56 -12.66 -10.29 8.17
N ILE A 57 -12.82 -8.98 7.89
CA ILE A 57 -13.58 -8.06 8.74
C ILE A 57 -15.03 -8.52 8.91
N ALA A 58 -15.65 -9.05 7.86
CA ALA A 58 -17.04 -9.51 7.92
C ALA A 58 -17.25 -10.66 8.94
N SER A 59 -16.26 -11.54 9.11
CA SER A 59 -16.28 -12.61 10.12
C SER A 59 -15.63 -12.22 11.45
N HIS A 60 -14.78 -11.18 11.45
CA HIS A 60 -14.05 -10.68 12.62
C HIS A 60 -14.17 -9.15 12.74
N PRO A 61 -15.34 -8.61 13.14
CA PRO A 61 -15.56 -7.15 13.16
C PRO A 61 -14.54 -6.38 14.00
N GLN A 62 -14.07 -6.98 15.10
CA GLN A 62 -13.00 -6.46 15.96
C GLN A 62 -11.69 -6.12 15.22
N PHE A 63 -11.41 -6.76 14.08
CA PHE A 63 -10.25 -6.45 13.24
C PHE A 63 -10.28 -5.00 12.74
N ARG A 64 -11.48 -4.49 12.43
CA ARG A 64 -11.68 -3.12 11.96
C ARG A 64 -11.63 -2.09 13.08
N GLU A 65 -12.18 -2.45 14.23
CA GLU A 65 -12.49 -1.51 15.32
C GLU A 65 -11.38 -1.40 16.36
N SER A 66 -10.57 -2.45 16.53
CA SER A 66 -9.57 -2.49 17.58
C SER A 66 -8.50 -1.41 17.37
N LEU A 67 -8.20 -0.68 18.45
CA LEU A 67 -7.06 0.25 18.54
C LEU A 67 -5.84 -0.39 19.20
N VAL A 68 -5.96 -1.64 19.65
CA VAL A 68 -4.91 -2.44 20.28
C VAL A 68 -4.64 -3.72 19.48
N PRO A 69 -3.50 -4.40 19.70
CA PRO A 69 -3.22 -5.64 19.01
C PRO A 69 -4.29 -6.72 19.23
N LEU A 70 -4.49 -7.56 18.23
CA LEU A 70 -5.32 -8.76 18.31
C LEU A 70 -4.44 -10.02 18.31
N GLU A 71 -5.06 -11.16 18.58
CA GLU A 71 -4.38 -12.45 18.45
C GLU A 71 -4.10 -12.80 16.99
N ASP A 72 -3.02 -13.54 16.77
CA ASP A 72 -2.67 -14.06 15.46
C ASP A 72 -3.71 -15.10 15.02
N ASP A 73 -4.08 -15.06 13.73
CA ASP A 73 -4.88 -16.11 13.09
C ASP A 73 -4.05 -16.77 11.97
N PRO A 74 -3.48 -17.96 12.20
CA PRO A 74 -2.69 -18.67 11.19
C PRO A 74 -3.46 -19.03 9.93
N THR A 75 -4.79 -19.09 9.99
CA THR A 75 -5.70 -19.46 8.89
C THR A 75 -6.15 -18.26 8.05
N ALA A 76 -5.92 -17.04 8.55
CA ALA A 76 -6.29 -15.83 7.85
C ALA A 76 -5.49 -15.64 6.53
N PRO A 77 -6.03 -14.88 5.56
CA PRO A 77 -5.30 -14.51 4.36
C PRO A 77 -3.94 -13.87 4.67
N LYS A 78 -2.93 -14.09 3.81
CA LYS A 78 -1.55 -13.62 4.06
C LYS A 78 -1.47 -12.14 4.45
N ILE A 79 -2.22 -11.26 3.77
CA ILE A 79 -2.25 -9.82 4.09
C ILE A 79 -2.80 -9.53 5.48
N VAL A 80 -3.84 -10.24 5.91
CA VAL A 80 -4.42 -10.10 7.26
C VAL A 80 -3.42 -10.55 8.31
N ARG A 81 -2.73 -11.68 8.08
CA ARG A 81 -1.70 -12.18 9.00
C ARG A 81 -0.56 -11.18 9.17
N GLU A 82 -0.09 -10.58 8.08
CA GLU A 82 0.96 -9.55 8.14
C GLU A 82 0.51 -8.31 8.92
N MET A 83 -0.75 -7.90 8.74
CA MET A 83 -1.35 -6.79 9.48
C MET A 83 -1.45 -7.09 10.99
N LEU A 84 -1.88 -8.31 11.37
CA LEU A 84 -1.93 -8.76 12.77
C LEU A 84 -0.53 -8.74 13.41
N GLN A 85 0.45 -9.33 12.73
CA GLN A 85 1.82 -9.39 13.22
C GLN A 85 2.46 -8.00 13.37
N SER A 86 2.24 -7.11 12.39
CA SER A 86 2.74 -5.73 12.43
C SER A 86 2.08 -4.93 13.57
N SER A 87 0.77 -5.10 13.74
CA SER A 87 0.00 -4.50 14.83
C SER A 87 0.54 -4.90 16.21
N ARG A 88 0.85 -6.20 16.42
CA ARG A 88 1.46 -6.69 17.67
C ARG A 88 2.84 -6.10 17.94
N LYS A 89 3.69 -5.99 16.92
CA LYS A 89 5.03 -5.38 17.04
C LYS A 89 4.99 -3.91 17.45
N CYS A 90 3.97 -3.18 16.98
CA CYS A 90 3.84 -1.74 17.20
C CYS A 90 2.88 -1.35 18.34
N GLY A 91 2.14 -2.29 18.93
CA GLY A 91 1.20 -2.01 20.01
C GLY A 91 -0.04 -1.24 19.58
N VAL A 92 -0.48 -1.38 18.32
CA VAL A 92 -1.63 -0.65 17.74
C VAL A 92 -2.64 -1.63 17.14
N GLY A 93 -3.82 -1.15 16.73
CA GLY A 93 -4.81 -1.95 16.00
C GLY A 93 -4.38 -2.38 14.59
N PRO A 94 -4.89 -3.51 14.03
CA PRO A 94 -4.50 -4.01 12.70
C PRO A 94 -4.72 -3.02 11.57
N MET A 95 -5.83 -2.27 11.59
CA MET A 95 -6.15 -1.29 10.54
C MET A 95 -5.14 -0.13 10.46
N ALA A 96 -4.33 0.11 11.49
CA ALA A 96 -3.25 1.10 11.42
C ALA A 96 -2.20 0.78 10.35
N SER A 97 -2.11 -0.48 9.90
CA SER A 97 -1.15 -0.94 8.90
C SER A 97 -1.72 -1.09 7.48
N VAL A 98 -3.01 -0.78 7.27
CA VAL A 98 -3.74 -1.16 6.04
C VAL A 98 -3.15 -0.55 4.77
N ALA A 99 -2.74 0.72 4.81
CA ALA A 99 -2.23 1.41 3.64
C ALA A 99 -0.85 0.89 3.22
N GLY A 100 0.07 0.72 4.18
CA GLY A 100 1.35 0.05 3.98
C GLY A 100 1.22 -1.39 3.51
N ALA A 101 0.31 -2.17 4.11
CA ALA A 101 0.05 -3.56 3.71
C ALA A 101 -0.45 -3.65 2.25
N LEU A 102 -1.38 -2.79 1.85
CA LEU A 102 -1.82 -2.73 0.45
C LEU A 102 -0.69 -2.33 -0.49
N SER A 103 0.12 -1.31 -0.15
CA SER A 103 1.28 -0.90 -0.94
C SER A 103 2.26 -2.05 -1.17
N GLN A 104 2.58 -2.80 -0.10
CA GLN A 104 3.49 -3.93 -0.17
C GLN A 104 2.92 -5.06 -1.04
N PHE A 105 1.72 -5.54 -0.75
CA PHE A 105 1.17 -6.72 -1.42
C PHE A 105 0.86 -6.45 -2.90
N VAL A 106 0.41 -5.24 -3.23
CA VAL A 106 0.26 -4.82 -4.65
C VAL A 106 1.64 -4.72 -5.30
N GLY A 107 2.61 -4.10 -4.64
CA GLY A 107 3.98 -3.99 -5.14
C GLY A 107 4.63 -5.35 -5.43
N GLU A 108 4.53 -6.29 -4.50
CA GLU A 108 4.98 -7.68 -4.66
C GLU A 108 4.27 -8.38 -5.82
N ALA A 109 2.96 -8.19 -6.00
CA ALA A 109 2.21 -8.77 -7.10
C ALA A 109 2.68 -8.25 -8.48
N LEU A 110 3.03 -6.96 -8.55
CA LEU A 110 3.53 -6.33 -9.78
C LEU A 110 4.95 -6.77 -10.16
N LEU A 111 5.72 -7.39 -9.24
CA LEU A 111 7.05 -7.91 -9.55
C LEU A 111 7.05 -9.03 -10.61
N ASN A 112 5.90 -9.66 -10.85
CA ASN A 112 5.72 -10.61 -11.97
C ASN A 112 5.77 -9.92 -13.35
N TYR A 113 5.62 -8.60 -13.40
CA TYR A 113 5.46 -7.83 -14.63
C TYR A 113 6.48 -6.70 -14.78
N SER A 114 7.16 -6.31 -13.70
CA SER A 114 8.21 -5.29 -13.69
C SER A 114 9.20 -5.52 -12.56
N LYS A 115 10.50 -5.35 -12.82
CA LYS A 115 11.58 -5.47 -11.83
C LYS A 115 11.75 -4.23 -10.97
N GLU A 116 11.24 -3.09 -11.41
CA GLU A 116 11.29 -1.82 -10.69
C GLU A 116 9.85 -1.40 -10.39
N VAL A 117 9.47 -1.38 -9.11
CA VAL A 117 8.11 -1.04 -8.68
C VAL A 117 8.17 -0.12 -7.48
N ILE A 118 7.49 1.02 -7.58
CA ILE A 118 7.29 1.94 -6.45
C ILE A 118 5.80 2.19 -6.34
N ILE A 119 5.24 1.99 -5.15
CA ILE A 119 3.84 2.24 -4.83
C ILE A 119 3.79 3.28 -3.72
N GLU A 120 3.10 4.39 -3.95
CA GLU A 120 2.70 5.34 -2.91
C GLU A 120 1.20 5.22 -2.67
N ASN A 121 0.82 5.14 -1.39
CA ASN A 121 -0.56 5.07 -0.92
C ASN A 121 -0.75 6.02 0.26
N GLY A 122 -0.95 7.30 -0.03
CA GLY A 122 -0.99 8.36 0.96
C GLY A 122 0.40 8.61 1.56
N GLY A 123 0.58 8.23 2.82
CA GLY A 123 1.86 8.38 3.53
C GLY A 123 2.79 7.18 3.41
N ASP A 124 2.29 6.05 2.90
CA ASP A 124 3.03 4.79 2.85
C ASP A 124 3.65 4.53 1.49
N ILE A 125 4.89 4.05 1.47
CA ILE A 125 5.63 3.74 0.25
C ILE A 125 6.18 2.32 0.29
N TYR A 126 5.87 1.52 -0.73
CA TYR A 126 6.60 0.30 -1.06
C TYR A 126 7.59 0.59 -2.20
N LEU A 127 8.81 0.07 -2.11
CA LEU A 127 9.88 0.33 -3.08
C LEU A 127 10.71 -0.92 -3.33
N ASN A 128 10.67 -1.41 -4.57
CA ASN A 128 11.58 -2.41 -5.11
C ASN A 128 12.35 -1.81 -6.29
N SER A 129 13.66 -1.61 -6.12
CA SER A 129 14.50 -0.94 -7.11
C SER A 129 15.95 -1.42 -6.99
N SER A 130 16.57 -1.75 -8.13
CA SER A 130 18.01 -2.02 -8.25
C SER A 130 18.83 -0.74 -8.30
N LYS A 131 18.19 0.41 -8.55
CA LYS A 131 18.81 1.73 -8.62
C LYS A 131 18.63 2.50 -7.32
N LYS A 132 19.54 3.43 -7.05
CA LYS A 132 19.38 4.39 -5.95
C LYS A 132 18.17 5.29 -6.24
N ARG A 133 17.20 5.31 -5.33
CA ARG A 133 16.03 6.21 -5.37
C ARG A 133 16.11 7.20 -4.21
N ARG A 134 15.53 8.38 -4.37
CA ARG A 134 15.37 9.39 -3.30
C ARG A 134 13.89 9.47 -2.95
N VAL A 135 13.56 9.18 -1.69
CA VAL A 135 12.22 9.37 -1.14
C VAL A 135 12.22 10.70 -0.40
N ALA A 136 11.39 11.64 -0.87
CA ALA A 136 11.24 12.93 -0.22
C ALA A 136 10.23 12.81 0.94
N ILE A 137 10.57 13.40 2.08
CA ILE A 137 9.67 13.54 3.21
C ILE A 137 9.43 15.03 3.40
N PHE A 138 8.17 15.45 3.38
CA PHE A 138 7.79 16.82 3.68
C PHE A 138 7.22 16.87 5.10
N ALA A 139 7.99 17.45 6.02
CA ALA A 139 7.42 18.02 7.23
C ALA A 139 6.86 19.39 6.83
N GLY A 140 5.57 19.61 7.04
CA GLY A 140 4.86 20.84 6.63
C GLY A 140 5.49 22.12 7.14
#